data_AF-A0A959C7D2-F1
#
_entry.id   AF-A0A959C7D2-F1
#
_cell.length_a   1.000
_cell.length_b   1.000
_cell.length_c   1.000
_cell.angle_alpha   90.00
_cell.angle_beta   90.00
_cell.angle_gamma   90.00
#
_symmetry.space_group_name_H-M   'P 1'
#
loop_
_entity.id
_entity.type
_entity.pdbx_description
1 polymer ?
#
loop_
_entity_poly.entity_id
_entity_poly.type
_entity_poly.pdbx_seq_one_letter_code
_entity_poly.pdbx_strand_id
1 'polypeptide(L)'
;VAPGWTARVTQVPKYACTLTAPAAISAFTGPGATSSYTNVNSPLPTFAPSACDASYQLQYRLNGGQPVSVNAVGFVTIPAPKGSNVVTWELVDQCGGAVMSSAAQSLLVTDNTPPQITCPSDITINLDPGDCFKQYSYNVTCTDNSGFMVSGSVEHPIDFDNGNAGIMFDIKNLGFSNLTITE
;
A
#
# COMPACT_ATOMS: atom_id res chain seq x y z
N VAL A 1 -47.01 -56.12 -3.94
CA VAL A 1 -45.79 -55.32 -4.18
C VAL A 1 -46.19 -54.21 -5.15
N ALA A 2 -46.31 -52.97 -4.68
CA ALA A 2 -46.71 -51.86 -5.55
C ALA A 2 -45.58 -51.58 -6.57
N PRO A 3 -45.89 -51.24 -7.84
CA PRO A 3 -44.85 -50.97 -8.83
C PRO A 3 -44.01 -49.78 -8.37
N GLY A 4 -42.71 -49.99 -8.18
CA GLY A 4 -41.77 -48.94 -7.82
C GLY A 4 -41.58 -47.99 -9.00
N TRP A 5 -41.89 -46.72 -8.81
CA TRP A 5 -41.60 -45.71 -9.82
C TRP A 5 -40.10 -45.44 -9.88
N THR A 6 -39.55 -45.43 -11.09
CA THR A 6 -38.17 -45.01 -11.34
C THR A 6 -38.20 -43.65 -12.01
N ALA A 7 -37.64 -42.64 -11.36
CA ALA A 7 -37.47 -41.31 -11.94
C ALA A 7 -36.07 -41.20 -12.54
N ARG A 8 -35.99 -40.87 -13.84
CA ARG A 8 -34.71 -40.60 -14.51
C ARG A 8 -34.43 -39.09 -14.43
N VAL A 9 -33.61 -38.69 -13.46
CA VAL A 9 -33.09 -37.33 -13.39
C VAL A 9 -32.01 -37.19 -14.47
N THR A 10 -32.26 -36.34 -15.46
CA THR A 10 -31.25 -36.00 -16.47
C THR A 10 -30.82 -34.57 -16.18
N GLN A 11 -29.56 -34.37 -15.79
CA GLN A 11 -29.00 -33.03 -15.67
C GLN A 11 -28.85 -32.48 -17.09
N VAL A 12 -29.63 -31.45 -17.42
CA VAL A 12 -29.40 -30.66 -18.64
C VAL A 12 -28.16 -29.82 -18.38
N PRO A 13 -27.10 -29.87 -19.22
CA PRO A 13 -25.97 -28.98 -19.07
C PRO A 13 -26.46 -27.54 -19.16
N LYS A 14 -26.45 -26.83 -18.04
CA LYS A 14 -26.66 -25.38 -18.00
C LYS A 14 -25.56 -24.78 -18.88
N TYR A 15 -25.95 -23.98 -19.86
CA TYR A 15 -25.08 -23.46 -20.92
C TYR A 15 -23.67 -23.12 -20.43
N ALA A 16 -22.64 -23.56 -21.17
CA ALA A 16 -21.25 -23.24 -20.84
C ALA A 16 -21.05 -21.72 -20.87
N CYS A 17 -21.07 -21.10 -19.69
CA CYS A 17 -20.85 -19.67 -19.54
C CYS A 17 -19.35 -19.45 -19.42
N THR A 18 -18.75 -18.81 -20.43
CA THR A 18 -17.32 -18.49 -20.41
C THR A 18 -17.15 -17.12 -19.77
N LEU A 19 -16.42 -17.08 -18.66
CA LEU A 19 -16.02 -15.87 -17.95
C LEU A 19 -14.68 -15.38 -18.53
N THR A 20 -14.64 -14.12 -18.96
CA THR A 20 -13.40 -13.45 -19.38
C THR A 20 -13.06 -12.37 -18.37
N ALA A 21 -11.91 -12.51 -17.71
CA ALA A 21 -11.42 -11.53 -16.75
C ALA A 21 -11.18 -10.16 -17.41
N PRO A 22 -11.33 -9.06 -16.68
CA PRO A 22 -10.98 -7.74 -17.18
C PRO A 22 -9.46 -7.60 -17.38
N ALA A 23 -9.05 -6.54 -18.08
CA ALA A 23 -7.65 -6.24 -18.33
C ALA A 23 -6.85 -6.03 -17.03
N ALA A 24 -5.53 -6.18 -17.10
CA ALA A 24 -4.63 -5.92 -15.98
C ALA A 24 -4.78 -4.48 -15.44
N ILE A 25 -4.69 -4.32 -14.12
CA ILE A 25 -4.83 -3.02 -13.45
C ILE A 25 -3.54 -2.67 -12.72
N SER A 26 -3.18 -1.39 -12.75
CA SER A 26 -2.15 -0.81 -11.88
C SER A 26 -2.78 0.28 -11.00
N ALA A 27 -2.38 0.30 -9.74
CA ALA A 27 -2.84 1.27 -8.76
C ALA A 27 -1.68 1.77 -7.89
N PHE A 28 -1.83 2.99 -7.40
CA PHE A 28 -0.89 3.58 -6.46
C PHE A 28 -1.50 3.61 -5.05
N THR A 29 -0.64 3.54 -4.04
CA THR A 29 -1.03 3.71 -2.63
C THR A 29 -1.53 5.12 -2.36
N GLY A 30 -1.02 6.11 -3.10
CA GLY A 30 -1.42 7.51 -3.01
C GLY A 30 -0.72 8.26 -1.88
N PRO A 31 -0.67 9.61 -1.93
CA PRO A 31 0.06 10.40 -0.93
C PRO A 31 -0.51 10.21 0.49
N GLY A 32 0.35 9.88 1.46
CA GLY A 32 -0.04 9.75 2.87
C GLY A 32 -0.72 8.43 3.24
N ALA A 33 -0.61 7.40 2.41
CA ALA A 33 -1.18 6.09 2.69
C ALA A 33 -0.51 5.41 3.89
N THR A 34 -1.19 5.38 5.03
CA THR A 34 -0.76 4.68 6.25
C THR A 34 -1.12 3.19 6.25
N SER A 35 -1.91 2.72 5.27
CA SER A 35 -2.35 1.33 5.16
C SER A 35 -1.51 0.53 4.16
N SER A 36 -1.31 -0.76 4.46
CA SER A 36 -0.67 -1.73 3.55
C SER A 36 -1.51 -2.07 2.34
N TYR A 37 -2.75 -1.58 2.30
CA TYR A 37 -3.75 -1.84 1.30
C TYR A 37 -4.17 -0.54 0.62
N THR A 38 -4.49 -0.63 -0.67
CA THR A 38 -5.16 0.42 -1.42
C THR A 38 -6.44 -0.12 -2.04
N ASN A 39 -7.44 0.74 -2.15
CA ASN A 39 -8.71 0.41 -2.79
C ASN A 39 -8.58 0.57 -4.29
N VAL A 40 -8.74 -0.52 -5.03
CA VAL A 40 -8.60 -0.53 -6.49
C VAL A 40 -9.94 -0.83 -7.13
N ASN A 41 -10.37 0.04 -8.04
CA ASN A 41 -11.58 -0.20 -8.82
C ASN A 41 -11.25 -1.11 -10.00
N SER A 42 -11.85 -2.31 -10.01
CA SER A 42 -11.76 -3.24 -11.13
C SER A 42 -13.08 -3.27 -11.90
N PRO A 43 -13.07 -3.14 -13.24
CA PRO A 43 -14.25 -3.41 -14.05
C PRO A 43 -14.77 -4.83 -13.84
N LEU A 44 -16.05 -5.06 -14.11
CA LEU A 44 -16.60 -6.41 -14.05
C LEU A 44 -16.09 -7.29 -15.22
N PRO A 45 -15.95 -8.61 -15.02
CA PRO A 45 -15.70 -9.56 -16.09
C PRO A 45 -16.80 -9.52 -17.15
N THR A 46 -16.47 -9.99 -18.35
CA THR A 46 -17.45 -10.17 -19.42
C THR A 46 -17.81 -11.65 -19.58
N PHE A 47 -19.02 -11.90 -20.07
CA PHE A 47 -19.59 -13.24 -20.16
C PHE A 47 -20.00 -13.58 -21.59
N ALA A 48 -19.69 -14.79 -22.02
CA ALA A 48 -20.08 -15.31 -23.32
C ALA A 48 -20.77 -16.69 -23.17
N PRO A 49 -22.00 -16.89 -23.70
CA PRO A 49 -22.84 -15.89 -24.40
C PRO A 49 -23.34 -14.78 -23.45
N SER A 50 -23.77 -13.64 -24.00
CA SER A 50 -24.22 -12.50 -23.20
C SER A 50 -25.31 -12.89 -22.21
N ALA A 51 -25.20 -12.44 -20.95
CA ALA A 51 -26.12 -12.71 -19.85
C ALA A 51 -26.22 -14.19 -19.41
N CYS A 52 -25.20 -15.02 -19.71
CA CYS A 52 -25.16 -16.41 -19.22
C CYS A 52 -24.91 -16.53 -17.70
N ASP A 53 -24.56 -15.44 -17.03
CA ASP A 53 -24.29 -15.34 -15.59
C ASP A 53 -25.56 -15.18 -14.74
N ALA A 54 -26.73 -14.91 -15.35
CA ALA A 54 -27.97 -14.53 -14.66
C ALA A 54 -28.47 -15.53 -13.60
N SER A 55 -28.07 -16.80 -13.68
CA SER A 55 -28.46 -17.86 -12.73
C SER A 55 -27.31 -18.29 -11.82
N TYR A 56 -26.25 -17.50 -11.72
CA TYR A 56 -25.04 -17.81 -10.96
C TYR A 56 -24.69 -16.63 -10.04
N GLN A 57 -23.74 -16.85 -9.12
CA GLN A 57 -23.15 -15.78 -8.32
C GLN A 57 -21.74 -15.51 -8.82
N LEU A 58 -21.51 -14.25 -9.19
CA LEU A 58 -20.16 -13.76 -9.43
C LEU A 58 -19.50 -13.52 -8.07
N GLN A 59 -18.29 -14.06 -7.90
CA GLN A 59 -17.43 -13.78 -6.76
C GLN A 59 -16.00 -13.58 -7.23
N TYR A 60 -15.17 -12.94 -6.40
CA TYR A 60 -13.73 -12.90 -6.61
C TYR A 60 -12.97 -13.40 -5.38
N ARG A 61 -11.74 -13.85 -5.60
CA ARG A 61 -10.75 -14.13 -4.56
C ARG A 61 -9.51 -13.32 -4.84
N LEU A 62 -9.04 -12.58 -3.85
CA LEU A 62 -7.75 -11.90 -3.92
C LEU A 62 -6.66 -12.84 -3.40
N ASN A 63 -5.64 -13.12 -4.21
CA ASN A 63 -4.48 -13.96 -3.86
C ASN A 63 -4.85 -15.33 -3.28
N GLY A 64 -5.92 -15.96 -3.79
CA GLY A 64 -6.42 -17.24 -3.29
C GLY A 64 -7.11 -17.19 -1.91
N GLY A 65 -7.39 -15.99 -1.40
CA GLY A 65 -8.09 -15.77 -0.15
C GLY A 65 -9.57 -16.17 -0.17
N GLN A 66 -10.32 -15.69 0.82
CA GLN A 66 -11.75 -15.97 0.92
C GLN A 66 -12.53 -15.38 -0.25
N PRO A 67 -13.58 -16.08 -0.75
CA PRO A 67 -14.43 -15.56 -1.80
C PRO A 67 -15.25 -14.37 -1.30
N VAL A 68 -15.35 -13.34 -2.14
CA VAL A 68 -16.17 -12.15 -1.92
C VAL A 68 -17.20 -12.08 -3.03
N SER A 69 -18.49 -12.14 -2.67
CA SER A 69 -19.59 -12.02 -3.62
C SER A 69 -19.66 -10.61 -4.22
N VAL A 70 -19.91 -10.54 -5.53
CA VAL A 70 -19.96 -9.28 -6.28
C VAL A 70 -21.41 -8.94 -6.57
N ASN A 71 -21.88 -7.84 -6.00
CA ASN A 71 -23.21 -7.26 -6.25
C ASN A 71 -23.07 -5.77 -6.64
N ALA A 72 -22.24 -5.51 -7.65
CA ALA A 72 -21.94 -4.17 -8.13
C ALA A 72 -22.27 -4.07 -9.62
N VAL A 73 -22.45 -2.83 -10.11
CA VAL A 73 -22.64 -2.53 -11.53
C VAL A 73 -21.46 -1.69 -12.03
N GLY A 74 -20.91 -2.04 -13.19
CA GLY A 74 -19.76 -1.36 -13.80
C GLY A 74 -18.42 -1.79 -13.20
N PHE A 75 -18.19 -1.53 -11.91
CA PHE A 75 -16.93 -1.84 -11.22
C PHE A 75 -17.13 -2.35 -9.79
N VAL A 76 -16.12 -3.05 -9.27
CA VAL A 76 -16.00 -3.45 -7.86
C VAL A 76 -14.75 -2.83 -7.26
N THR A 77 -14.81 -2.40 -6.00
CA THR A 77 -13.64 -1.91 -5.26
C THR A 77 -13.00 -3.05 -4.49
N ILE A 78 -11.74 -3.33 -4.79
CA ILE A 78 -10.97 -4.43 -4.21
C ILE A 78 -9.87 -3.82 -3.32
N PRO A 79 -9.87 -4.07 -2.00
CA PRO A 79 -8.77 -3.70 -1.12
C PRO A 79 -7.60 -4.65 -1.36
N ALA A 80 -6.53 -4.17 -2.00
CA ALA A 80 -5.37 -4.98 -2.38
C ALA A 80 -4.09 -4.51 -1.68
N PRO A 81 -3.25 -5.43 -1.17
CA PRO A 81 -1.99 -5.07 -0.56
C PRO A 81 -0.97 -4.56 -1.58
N LYS A 82 0.08 -3.88 -1.12
CA LYS A 82 1.20 -3.47 -1.99
C LYS A 82 1.86 -4.67 -2.68
N GLY A 83 2.30 -4.46 -3.91
CA GLY A 83 2.99 -5.48 -4.72
C GLY A 83 2.09 -6.12 -5.77
N SER A 84 2.51 -7.30 -6.23
CA SER A 84 1.81 -8.07 -7.26
C SER A 84 0.69 -8.89 -6.63
N ASN A 85 -0.53 -8.70 -7.14
CA ASN A 85 -1.73 -9.38 -6.70
C ASN A 85 -2.43 -10.06 -7.88
N VAL A 86 -3.18 -11.11 -7.57
CA VAL A 86 -4.02 -11.82 -8.54
C VAL A 86 -5.46 -11.82 -8.03
N VAL A 87 -6.36 -11.29 -8.85
CA VAL A 87 -7.80 -11.35 -8.62
C VAL A 87 -8.35 -12.51 -9.45
N THR A 88 -8.79 -13.57 -8.78
CA THR A 88 -9.43 -14.71 -9.42
C THR A 88 -10.93 -14.51 -9.39
N TRP A 89 -11.53 -14.34 -10.56
CA TRP A 89 -12.97 -14.23 -10.75
C TRP A 89 -13.58 -15.63 -10.93
N GLU A 90 -14.68 -15.90 -10.24
CA GLU A 90 -15.35 -17.19 -10.24
C GLU A 90 -16.85 -17.00 -10.44
N LEU A 91 -17.44 -17.82 -11.30
CA LEU A 91 -18.88 -17.93 -11.47
C LEU A 91 -19.36 -19.19 -10.74
N VAL A 92 -20.17 -19.03 -9.69
CA VAL A 92 -20.54 -20.11 -8.78
C VAL A 92 -22.03 -20.44 -8.87
N ASP A 93 -22.35 -21.74 -8.87
CA ASP A 93 -23.71 -22.21 -8.76
C ASP A 93 -24.25 -22.08 -7.33
N GLN A 94 -25.37 -21.37 -7.17
CA GLN A 94 -25.99 -21.11 -5.86
C GLN A 94 -26.49 -22.37 -5.17
N CYS A 95 -26.87 -23.39 -5.94
CA CYS A 95 -27.47 -24.61 -5.38
C CYS A 95 -26.43 -25.59 -4.84
N GLY A 96 -25.19 -25.55 -5.34
CA GLY A 96 -24.16 -26.55 -5.01
C GLY A 96 -22.77 -26.00 -4.72
N GLY A 97 -22.55 -24.68 -4.85
CA GLY A 97 -21.25 -24.05 -4.62
C GLY A 97 -20.18 -24.40 -5.67
N ALA A 98 -20.56 -25.08 -6.75
CA ALA A 98 -19.62 -25.49 -7.79
C ALA A 98 -19.18 -24.27 -8.63
N VAL A 99 -17.88 -24.16 -8.88
CA VAL A 99 -17.31 -23.15 -9.79
C VAL A 99 -17.50 -23.62 -11.22
N MET A 100 -18.21 -22.82 -12.02
CA MET A 100 -18.58 -23.13 -13.40
C MET A 100 -17.61 -22.54 -14.41
N SER A 101 -17.04 -21.39 -14.08
CA SER A 101 -16.03 -20.72 -14.89
C SER A 101 -15.14 -19.88 -13.99
N SER A 102 -13.87 -19.76 -14.35
CA SER A 102 -12.91 -18.94 -13.62
C SER A 102 -11.94 -18.26 -14.57
N ALA A 103 -11.50 -17.05 -14.20
CA ALA A 103 -10.44 -16.35 -14.90
C ALA A 103 -9.64 -15.46 -13.94
N ALA A 104 -8.36 -15.27 -14.24
CA ALA A 104 -7.46 -14.47 -13.42
C ALA A 104 -7.20 -13.10 -14.06
N GLN A 105 -7.17 -12.07 -13.22
CA GLN A 105 -6.77 -10.72 -13.56
C GLN A 105 -5.54 -10.35 -12.72
N SER A 106 -4.52 -9.76 -13.34
CA SER A 106 -3.36 -9.23 -12.64
C SER A 106 -3.64 -7.83 -12.10
N LEU A 107 -3.20 -7.59 -10.86
CA LEU A 107 -3.31 -6.31 -10.17
C LEU A 107 -1.97 -5.94 -9.56
N LEU A 108 -1.35 -4.87 -10.04
CA LEU A 108 -0.10 -4.34 -9.49
C LEU A 108 -0.36 -3.09 -8.64
N VAL A 109 0.02 -3.14 -7.37
CA VAL A 109 -0.03 -1.99 -6.47
C VAL A 109 1.38 -1.49 -6.23
N THR A 110 1.70 -0.30 -6.74
CA THR A 110 3.02 0.32 -6.60
C THR A 110 2.98 1.41 -5.53
N ASP A 111 4.03 1.47 -4.71
CA ASP A 111 4.20 2.59 -3.80
C ASP A 111 4.82 3.79 -4.49
N ASN A 112 4.18 4.94 -4.37
CA ASN A 112 4.65 6.22 -4.89
C ASN A 112 4.70 7.31 -3.81
N THR A 113 4.60 6.94 -2.53
CA THR A 113 4.65 7.89 -1.42
C THR A 113 6.10 8.14 -1.01
N PRO A 114 6.56 9.40 -0.91
CA PRO A 114 7.87 9.68 -0.34
C PRO A 114 7.86 9.48 1.18
N PRO A 115 8.99 9.06 1.79
CA PRO A 115 9.13 8.98 3.24
C PRO A 115 9.03 10.37 3.89
N GLN A 116 8.46 10.44 5.09
CA GLN A 116 8.44 11.64 5.92
C GLN A 116 9.48 11.53 7.04
N ILE A 117 10.33 12.54 7.18
CA ILE A 117 11.26 12.70 8.29
C ILE A 117 10.69 13.76 9.24
N THR A 118 10.59 13.43 10.52
CA THR A 118 10.18 14.37 11.56
C THR A 118 11.38 14.64 12.46
N CYS A 119 11.88 15.87 12.39
CA CYS A 119 12.94 16.37 13.26
C CYS A 119 12.36 16.97 14.55
N PRO A 120 13.09 16.91 15.68
CA PRO A 120 12.73 17.65 16.87
C PRO A 120 12.82 19.17 16.63
N SER A 121 12.14 19.95 17.47
CA SER A 121 12.24 21.42 17.42
C SER A 121 13.67 21.88 17.70
N ASP A 122 14.00 23.07 17.24
CA ASP A 122 15.25 23.75 17.61
C ASP A 122 15.37 23.81 19.14
N ILE A 123 16.58 23.62 19.61
CA ILE A 123 16.91 23.67 21.04
C ILE A 123 18.08 24.60 21.28
N THR A 124 18.13 25.18 22.47
CA THR A 124 19.26 25.97 22.95
C THR A 124 19.96 25.19 24.04
N ILE A 125 21.27 25.00 23.91
CA ILE A 125 22.10 24.31 24.88
C ILE A 125 23.02 25.31 25.54
N ASN A 126 22.86 25.46 26.85
CA ASN A 126 23.76 26.26 27.68
C ASN A 126 24.82 25.34 28.30
N LEU A 127 26.07 25.79 28.34
CA LEU A 127 27.17 25.17 29.07
C LEU A 127 27.24 25.77 30.48
N ASP A 128 27.62 24.95 31.47
CA ASP A 128 27.91 25.46 32.80
C ASP A 128 29.33 26.05 32.84
N PRO A 129 29.63 27.02 33.72
CA PRO A 129 30.95 27.63 33.79
C PRO A 129 32.06 26.59 34.04
N GLY A 130 32.95 26.42 33.05
CA GLY A 130 34.06 25.45 33.11
C GLY A 130 33.86 24.19 32.27
N ASP A 131 32.69 23.99 31.65
CA ASP A 131 32.46 22.88 30.73
C ASP A 131 33.00 23.17 29.32
N CYS A 132 33.80 22.25 28.78
CA CYS A 132 34.34 22.30 27.42
C CYS A 132 33.48 21.53 26.40
N PHE A 133 32.69 20.57 26.88
CA PHE A 133 31.84 19.73 26.03
C PHE A 133 30.50 19.49 26.71
N LYS A 134 29.46 19.30 25.90
CA LYS A 134 28.17 18.80 26.38
C LYS A 134 27.61 17.79 25.40
N GLN A 135 27.16 16.66 25.92
CA GLN A 135 26.56 15.64 25.10
C GLN A 135 25.07 15.94 24.94
N TYR A 136 24.60 15.95 23.70
CA TYR A 136 23.18 16.07 23.40
C TYR A 136 22.76 14.99 22.42
N SER A 137 21.62 14.38 22.75
CA SER A 137 21.03 13.31 21.96
C SER A 137 19.61 13.70 21.62
N TYR A 138 19.25 13.53 20.36
CA TYR A 138 17.88 13.74 19.90
C TYR A 138 17.43 12.58 19.02
N ASN A 139 16.12 12.36 19.03
CA ASN A 139 15.51 11.33 18.24
C ASN A 139 14.96 11.93 16.95
N VAL A 140 15.28 11.28 15.83
CA VAL A 140 14.65 11.55 14.53
C VAL A 140 13.75 10.36 14.24
N THR A 141 12.54 10.64 13.79
CA THR A 141 11.61 9.60 13.34
C THR A 141 11.43 9.70 11.84
N CYS A 142 11.67 8.59 11.16
CA CYS A 142 11.39 8.43 9.74
C CYS A 142 10.18 7.51 9.63
N THR A 143 9.13 7.99 8.97
CA THR A 143 7.91 7.22 8.71
C THR A 143 7.68 7.13 7.21
N ASP A 144 7.51 5.94 6.68
CA ASP A 144 7.07 5.70 5.31
C ASP A 144 6.04 4.59 5.27
N ASN A 145 4.88 4.88 4.69
CA ASN A 145 3.75 3.97 4.55
C ASN A 145 3.50 2.99 5.74
N SER A 146 2.77 1.91 5.50
CA SER A 146 2.66 0.83 6.47
C SER A 146 3.94 -0.01 6.58
N GLY A 147 4.67 0.15 7.69
CA GLY A 147 5.70 -0.79 8.12
C GLY A 147 7.13 -0.25 8.12
N PHE A 148 7.35 0.96 7.61
CA PHE A 148 8.62 1.65 7.79
C PHE A 148 8.47 2.71 8.89
N MET A 149 8.74 2.28 10.12
CA MET A 149 8.97 3.18 11.25
C MET A 149 10.37 2.90 11.76
N VAL A 150 11.29 3.81 11.47
CA VAL A 150 12.66 3.76 12.00
C VAL A 150 12.88 4.99 12.85
N SER A 151 13.19 4.75 14.13
CA SER A 151 13.67 5.77 15.04
C SER A 151 15.19 5.68 15.14
N GLY A 152 15.87 6.76 14.79
CA GLY A 152 17.31 6.91 15.03
C GLY A 152 17.55 7.86 16.19
N SER A 153 18.52 7.52 17.05
CA SER A 153 19.10 8.49 17.98
C SER A 153 20.36 9.04 17.33
N VAL A 154 20.41 10.36 17.13
CA VAL A 154 21.64 11.05 16.77
C VAL A 154 22.26 11.53 18.06
N GLU A 155 23.38 10.92 18.42
CA GLU A 155 24.21 11.36 19.54
C GLU A 155 25.33 12.18 18.97
N HIS A 156 25.42 13.44 19.39
CA HIS A 156 26.51 14.30 18.98
C HIS A 156 27.25 14.81 20.21
N PRO A 157 28.58 14.58 20.28
CA PRO A 157 29.40 15.44 21.11
C PRO A 157 29.35 16.83 20.49
N ILE A 158 28.80 17.81 21.22
CA ILE A 158 29.08 19.21 20.90
C ILE A 158 30.43 19.49 21.52
N ASP A 159 31.45 19.37 20.69
CA ASP A 159 32.80 19.77 21.01
C ASP A 159 32.96 21.24 20.59
N PHE A 160 33.02 22.13 21.58
CA PHE A 160 33.31 23.54 21.36
C PHE A 160 34.82 23.82 21.50
N ASP A 161 35.65 22.79 21.69
CA ASP A 161 37.08 22.97 21.72
C ASP A 161 37.57 23.34 20.32
N ASN A 162 38.48 24.31 20.30
CA ASN A 162 38.95 25.08 19.15
C ASN A 162 39.80 24.26 18.14
N GLY A 163 39.38 23.04 17.81
CA GLY A 163 40.18 22.02 17.16
C GLY A 163 39.80 21.64 15.72
N ASN A 164 38.50 21.57 15.35
CA ASN A 164 37.97 21.46 13.96
C ASN A 164 36.52 20.92 13.87
N ALA A 165 35.53 21.60 14.47
CA ALA A 165 34.11 21.29 14.18
C ALA A 165 33.11 22.45 14.44
N GLY A 166 33.51 23.70 14.15
CA GLY A 166 32.58 24.84 14.17
C GLY A 166 31.77 24.97 12.87
N ILE A 167 30.56 25.53 12.95
CA ILE A 167 29.86 26.07 11.77
C ILE A 167 30.73 27.20 11.21
N MET A 168 31.33 26.98 10.03
CA MET A 168 32.14 27.99 9.36
C MET A 168 31.22 28.96 8.61
N PHE A 169 31.34 30.27 8.86
CA PHE A 169 30.83 31.30 7.96
C PHE A 169 32.02 31.96 7.26
N ASP A 170 31.96 32.02 5.93
CA ASP A 170 32.92 32.80 5.14
C ASP A 170 32.64 34.29 5.34
N ILE A 171 33.60 34.98 5.96
CA ILE A 171 33.54 36.45 6.12
C ILE A 171 34.50 37.07 5.10
N LYS A 172 33.92 37.72 4.08
CA LYS A 172 34.69 38.48 3.08
C LYS A 172 34.55 39.98 3.34
N ASN A 173 35.64 40.65 3.73
CA ASN A 173 35.66 42.10 3.80
C ASN A 173 35.71 42.68 2.37
N LEU A 174 34.65 43.37 1.96
CA LEU A 174 34.56 44.03 0.65
C LEU A 174 34.97 45.51 0.69
N GLY A 175 35.39 46.02 1.86
CA GLY A 175 35.81 47.40 2.07
C GLY A 175 37.33 47.60 2.08
N PHE A 176 37.74 48.87 2.13
CA PHE A 176 39.15 49.29 2.22
C PHE A 176 39.64 49.52 3.66
N SER A 177 38.77 49.35 4.65
CA SER A 177 39.06 49.52 6.07
C SER A 177 39.14 48.16 6.78
N ASN A 178 39.83 48.12 7.92
CA ASN A 178 39.98 46.90 8.72
C ASN A 178 38.61 46.38 9.19
N LEU A 179 38.45 45.06 9.14
CA LEU A 179 37.34 44.37 9.76
C LEU A 179 37.72 44.08 11.22
N THR A 180 36.95 44.57 12.18
CA THR A 180 37.11 44.22 13.59
C THR A 180 35.93 43.35 13.99
N ILE A 181 36.23 42.09 14.34
CA ILE A 181 35.27 41.17 14.93
C ILE A 181 35.61 41.15 16.42
N THR A 182 34.69 41.61 17.25
CA THR A 182 34.80 41.48 18.71
C THR A 182 33.87 40.36 19.16
N GLU A 183 34.32 39.62 20.16
CA GLU A 183 33.53 38.62 20.90
C GLU A 183 32.29 39.24 21.54
#